data_AF-A0A1X0DX03-F1
#
_entry.id   AF-A0A1X0DX03-F1
#
_cell.length_a   1.000
_cell.length_b   1.000
_cell.length_c   1.000
_cell.angle_alpha   90.00
_cell.angle_beta   90.00
_cell.angle_gamma   90.00
#
_symmetry.space_group_name_H-M   'P 1'
#
loop_
_entity.id
_entity.type
_entity.pdbx_description
1 polymer ?
#
loop_
_entity_poly.entity_id
_entity_poly.type
_entity_poly.pdbx_seq_one_letter_code
_entity_poly.pdbx_strand_id
1 'polypeptide(L)'
;KHHLIKTFHGWRDRQHADGTIDWLSPTGQTYTTNPGSHLLFPALCLPTGQLPEPAARQPDWLGRTLMMPTRRRTRAQNRAQAIAAERALNTKPPP
;
A
#
# COMPACT_ATOMS: atom_id res chain seq x y z
N LYS A 1 5.38 1.15 -5.71
CA LYS A 1 5.36 -0.33 -5.88
C LYS A 1 5.31 -1.07 -4.54
N HIS A 2 5.17 -0.38 -3.40
CA HIS A 2 5.21 -0.95 -2.05
C HIS A 2 4.05 -1.92 -1.75
N HIS A 3 2.86 -1.68 -2.30
CA HIS A 3 1.71 -2.56 -2.06
C HIS A 3 1.88 -3.99 -2.60
N LEU A 4 2.71 -4.22 -3.64
CA LEU A 4 2.89 -5.57 -4.19
C LEU A 4 3.62 -6.51 -3.23
N ILE A 5 4.51 -5.98 -2.40
CA ILE A 5 5.26 -6.76 -1.40
C ILE A 5 4.29 -7.20 -0.29
N LYS A 6 3.50 -6.25 0.23
CA LYS A 6 2.44 -6.50 1.22
C LYS A 6 1.38 -7.49 0.73
N THR A 7 1.02 -7.43 -0.56
CA THR A 7 -0.06 -8.26 -1.09
C THR A 7 0.41 -9.64 -1.55
N PHE A 8 1.57 -9.75 -2.19
CA PHE A 8 1.96 -10.99 -2.89
C PHE A 8 3.17 -11.71 -2.29
N HIS A 9 3.94 -11.06 -1.40
CA HIS A 9 5.22 -11.59 -0.94
C HIS A 9 5.22 -11.91 0.56
N GLY A 10 4.10 -12.34 1.12
CA GLY A 10 4.02 -12.91 2.48
C GLY A 10 4.21 -11.93 3.64
N TRP A 11 4.38 -10.63 3.39
CA TRP A 11 4.40 -9.62 4.44
C TRP A 11 3.02 -9.45 5.03
N ARG A 12 2.93 -9.38 6.36
CA ARG A 12 1.67 -9.18 7.09
C ARG A 12 1.78 -7.97 8.01
N ASP A 13 0.63 -7.42 8.36
CA ASP A 13 0.51 -6.29 9.28
C ASP A 13 -0.63 -6.52 10.26
N ARG A 14 -0.42 -6.15 11.53
CA ARG A 14 -1.47 -5.93 12.52
C ARG A 14 -1.47 -4.44 12.86
N GLN A 15 -2.61 -3.79 12.67
CA GLN A 15 -2.79 -2.37 12.98
C GLN A 15 -3.55 -2.24 14.29
N HIS A 16 -3.07 -1.37 15.17
CA HIS A 16 -3.65 -1.09 16.47
C HIS A 16 -4.36 0.27 16.47
N ALA A 17 -5.25 0.47 17.44
CA ALA A 17 -6.12 1.65 17.49
C ALA A 17 -5.38 2.95 17.81
N ASP A 18 -4.17 2.86 18.39
CA ASP A 18 -3.27 3.98 18.67
C ASP A 18 -2.39 4.36 17.46
N GLY A 19 -2.60 3.69 16.33
CA GLY A 19 -1.83 3.88 15.10
C GLY A 19 -0.52 3.09 15.03
N THR A 20 -0.20 2.27 16.05
CA THR A 20 0.92 1.33 16.01
C THR A 20 0.67 0.26 14.95
N ILE A 21 1.71 -0.11 14.19
CA ILE A 21 1.64 -1.19 13.19
C ILE A 21 2.77 -2.19 13.44
N ASP A 22 2.40 -3.46 13.67
CA ASP A 22 3.31 -4.59 13.70
C ASP A 22 3.39 -5.23 12.32
N TRP A 23 4.58 -5.23 11.72
CA TRP A 23 4.88 -5.85 10.44
C TRP A 23 5.54 -7.19 10.63
N LEU A 24 4.93 -8.27 10.14
CA LEU A 24 5.52 -9.60 10.11
C LEU A 24 6.14 -9.85 8.73
N SER A 25 7.44 -10.14 8.71
CA SER A 25 8.15 -10.52 7.51
C SER A 25 7.77 -11.95 7.08
N PRO A 26 8.03 -12.31 5.82
CA PRO A 26 7.84 -13.69 5.33
C PRO A 26 8.74 -14.71 6.05
N THR A 27 9.83 -14.23 6.66
CA THR A 27 10.78 -15.04 7.45
C THR A 27 10.41 -15.10 8.93
N GLY A 28 9.28 -14.51 9.34
CA GLY A 28 8.77 -14.56 10.70
C GLY A 28 9.29 -13.47 11.64
N GLN A 29 10.02 -12.48 11.15
CA GLN A 29 10.49 -11.36 11.97
C GLN A 29 9.40 -10.30 12.12
N THR A 30 9.24 -9.74 13.32
CA THR A 30 8.28 -8.67 13.58
C THR A 30 9.00 -7.32 13.72
N TYR A 31 8.47 -6.30 13.05
CA TYR A 31 8.94 -4.92 13.13
C TYR A 31 7.79 -4.00 13.50
N THR A 32 7.94 -3.21 14.55
CA THR A 32 6.90 -2.27 14.99
C THR A 32 7.21 -0.86 14.50
N THR A 33 6.22 -0.21 13.92
CA THR A 33 6.29 1.20 13.51
C THR A 33 5.22 2.00 14.22
N ASN A 34 5.58 3.19 14.70
CA ASN A 34 4.66 4.15 15.29
C ASN A 34 4.40 5.32 14.34
N PRO A 35 3.25 6.02 14.45
CA PRO A 35 3.02 7.25 13.72
C PRO A 35 4.11 8.28 14.04
N GLY A 36 4.67 8.95 13.04
CA GLY A 36 5.67 10.01 13.28
C GLY A 36 5.10 11.17 14.12
N SER A 37 3.79 11.39 14.05
CA SER A 37 3.06 12.34 14.89
C SER A 37 3.11 12.00 16.37
N HIS A 38 3.38 10.74 16.76
CA HIS A 38 3.42 10.34 18.16
C HIS A 38 4.43 11.16 18.97
N LEU A 39 5.56 11.54 18.36
CA LEU A 39 6.59 12.37 19.00
C LEU A 39 6.15 13.82 19.23
N LEU A 40 5.34 14.38 18.32
CA LEU A 40 4.98 15.80 18.31
C LEU A 40 3.58 16.06 18.90
N PHE A 41 2.68 15.10 18.75
CA PHE A 41 1.26 15.19 19.08
C PHE A 41 0.76 13.88 19.71
N PRO A 42 1.30 13.45 20.85
CA PRO A 42 0.95 12.15 21.46
C PRO A 42 -0.55 12.03 21.78
N ALA A 43 -1.20 13.13 22.13
CA ALA A 43 -2.64 13.16 22.39
C ALA A 43 -3.50 12.78 21.16
N LEU A 44 -3.02 13.03 19.94
CA LEU A 44 -3.73 12.68 18.70
C LEU A 44 -3.54 11.21 18.30
N CYS A 45 -2.59 10.50 18.92
CA CYS A 45 -2.39 9.07 18.73
C CYS A 45 -3.16 8.23 19.77
N LEU A 46 -3.92 8.87 20.67
CA LEU A 46 -4.83 8.15 21.54
C LEU A 46 -5.96 7.52 20.72
N PRO A 47 -6.30 6.25 20.96
CA PRO A 47 -7.45 5.61 20.33
C PRO A 47 -8.72 6.44 20.53
N THR A 48 -9.40 6.81 19.44
CA THR A 48 -10.67 7.56 19.50
C THR A 48 -11.88 6.66 19.78
N GLY A 49 -11.67 5.35 19.89
CA GLY A 49 -12.69 4.35 20.13
C GLY A 49 -12.15 2.94 19.97
N GLN A 50 -13.01 1.93 20.17
CA GLN A 50 -12.67 0.55 19.87
C GLN A 50 -12.86 0.27 18.38
N LEU A 51 -11.83 -0.33 17.77
CA LEU A 51 -11.95 -0.90 16.43
C LEU A 51 -12.52 -2.32 16.53
N PRO A 52 -13.41 -2.73 15.62
CA PRO A 52 -13.80 -4.12 15.52
C PRO A 52 -12.59 -4.99 15.21
N GLU A 53 -12.56 -6.20 15.77
CA GLU A 53 -11.50 -7.16 15.46
C GLU A 53 -11.45 -7.39 13.94
N PRO A 54 -10.25 -7.36 13.32
CA PRO A 54 -10.11 -7.61 11.91
C PRO A 54 -10.69 -8.99 11.55
N ALA A 55 -11.41 -9.07 10.43
CA ALA A 55 -11.87 -10.35 9.91
C ALA A 55 -10.69 -11.33 9.75
N ALA A 56 -10.95 -12.62 10.05
CA ALA A 56 -9.95 -13.67 9.90
C ALA A 56 -9.38 -13.64 8.47
N ARG A 57 -8.09 -13.40 8.36
CA ARG A 57 -7.41 -13.27 7.07
C ARG A 57 -7.29 -14.66 6.43
N GLN A 58 -7.58 -14.75 5.13
CA GLN A 58 -7.42 -16.01 4.41
C GLN A 58 -5.95 -16.47 4.45
N PRO A 59 -5.71 -17.80 4.57
CA PRO A 59 -4.37 -18.35 4.58
C PRO A 59 -3.62 -18.01 3.29
N ASP A 60 -2.30 -17.84 3.40
CA ASP A 60 -1.45 -17.64 2.23
C ASP A 60 -1.46 -18.92 1.39
N TRP A 61 -2.06 -18.85 0.21
CA TRP A 61 -2.09 -19.94 -0.75
C TRP A 61 -0.84 -19.88 -1.65
N LEU A 62 -0.28 -21.05 -1.96
CA LEU A 62 1.04 -21.23 -2.61
C LEU A 62 1.17 -20.59 -4.01
N GLY A 63 0.08 -20.12 -4.63
CA GLY A 63 0.08 -19.49 -5.96
C GLY A 63 -0.23 -17.99 -5.96
N ARG A 64 -0.26 -17.31 -4.81
CA ARG A 64 -0.65 -15.88 -4.71
C ARG A 64 0.13 -14.98 -5.66
N THR A 65 1.42 -15.24 -5.84
CA THR A 65 2.30 -14.51 -6.77
C THR A 65 1.91 -14.68 -8.24
N LEU A 66 1.20 -15.75 -8.62
CA LEU A 66 0.70 -15.94 -9.99
C LEU A 66 -0.41 -14.94 -10.35
N MET A 67 -1.14 -14.43 -9.35
CA MET A 67 -2.12 -13.36 -9.55
C MET A 67 -1.48 -11.96 -9.61
N MET A 68 -0.16 -11.85 -9.46
CA MET A 68 0.52 -10.57 -9.47
C MET A 68 0.44 -9.93 -10.87
N PRO A 69 -0.09 -8.70 -11.01
CA PRO A 69 -0.21 -8.07 -12.31
C PRO A 69 1.15 -7.80 -12.96
N THR A 70 1.35 -8.31 -14.17
CA THR A 70 2.51 -8.00 -15.01
C THR A 70 2.23 -6.76 -15.85
N ARG A 71 3.24 -5.89 -16.00
CA ARG A 71 3.09 -4.71 -16.86
C ARG A 71 3.28 -5.10 -18.31
N ARG A 72 2.26 -4.81 -19.13
CA ARG A 72 2.34 -4.95 -20.60
C ARG A 72 3.22 -3.88 -21.26
N ARG A 73 3.39 -2.72 -20.63
CA ARG A 73 4.18 -1.58 -21.13
C ARG A 73 5.11 -1.05 -20.05
N THR A 74 6.27 -0.55 -20.46
CA THR A 74 7.22 0.05 -19.53
C THR A 74 6.68 1.35 -18.95
N ARG A 75 7.24 1.78 -17.80
CA ARG A 75 6.87 3.09 -17.21
C ARG A 75 7.22 4.24 -18.15
N ALA A 76 8.33 4.13 -18.87
CA ALA A 76 8.77 5.12 -19.84
C ALA A 76 7.77 5.24 -21.00
N GLN A 77 7.31 4.13 -21.56
CA GLN A 77 6.29 4.11 -22.62
C GLN A 77 4.97 4.74 -22.15
N ASN A 78 4.46 4.34 -20.99
CA ASN A 78 3.24 4.92 -20.44
C ASN A 78 3.38 6.43 -20.19
N ARG A 79 4.55 6.87 -19.70
CA ARG A 79 4.83 8.29 -19.48
C ARG A 79 4.87 9.06 -20.79
N ALA A 80 5.58 8.55 -21.81
CA ALA A 80 5.63 9.17 -23.12
C ALA A 80 4.24 9.26 -23.77
N GLN A 81 3.44 8.19 -23.67
CA GLN A 81 2.07 8.17 -24.18
C GLN A 81 1.17 9.19 -23.46
N ALA A 82 1.27 9.29 -22.13
CA ALA A 82 0.51 10.27 -21.36
C ALA A 82 0.86 11.70 -21.75
N ILE A 83 2.16 12.01 -21.85
CA ILE A 83 2.65 13.34 -22.27
C ILE A 83 2.16 13.67 -23.69
N ALA A 84 2.24 12.72 -24.63
CA ALA A 84 1.79 12.94 -25.99
C ALA A 84 0.27 13.17 -26.06
N ALA A 85 -0.51 12.40 -25.30
CA ALA A 85 -1.96 12.58 -25.21
C ALA A 85 -2.34 13.95 -24.62
N GLU A 86 -1.66 14.37 -23.56
CA GLU A 86 -1.87 15.68 -22.93
C GLU A 86 -1.50 16.83 -23.89
N ARG A 87 -0.37 16.73 -24.61
CA ARG A 87 -0.01 17.70 -25.65
C ARG A 87 -1.06 17.77 -26.76
N ALA A 88 -1.58 16.63 -27.21
CA ALA A 88 -2.63 16.58 -28.24
C ALA A 88 -3.94 17.24 -27.76
N LEU A 89 -4.31 17.05 -26.49
CA LEU A 89 -5.45 17.73 -25.89
C LEU A 89 -5.25 19.25 -25.87
N ASN A 90 -4.06 19.72 -25.51
CA ASN A 90 -3.75 21.16 -25.49
C ASN A 90 -3.72 21.79 -26.89
N THR A 91 -3.46 21.02 -27.94
CA THR A 91 -3.49 21.51 -29.33
C THR A 91 -4.90 21.57 -29.93
N LYS A 92 -5.91 20.98 -29.28
CA LYS A 92 -7.29 21.14 -29.75
C LYS A 92 -7.78 22.53 -29.37
N PRO A 93 -8.24 23.36 -30.33
CA PRO A 93 -8.89 24.61 -29.99
C PRO A 93 -10.16 24.33 -29.15
N PRO A 94 -10.53 25.23 -28.23
CA PRO A 94 -11.79 25.09 -27.50
C PRO A 94 -12.97 25.04 -28.49
N PRO A 95 -14.08 24.37 -28.12
CA PRO A 95 -15.30 24.39 -28.92
C PRO A 95 -15.85 25.82 -29.06
#